data_AF-A0A9D4PAG4-F1
#
_entry.id   AF-A0A9D4PAG4-F1
#
_cell.length_a   1.000
_cell.length_b   1.000
_cell.length_c   1.000
_cell.angle_alpha   90.00
_cell.angle_beta   90.00
_cell.angle_gamma   90.00
#
_symmetry.space_group_name_H-M   'P 1'
#
loop_
_entity.id
_entity.type
_entity.pdbx_description
1 polymer ?
#
loop_
_entity_poly.entity_id
_entity_poly.type
_entity_poly.pdbx_seq_one_letter_code
_entity_poly.pdbx_strand_id
1 'polypeptide(L)'
;MLCGRAQERRGRKLAELMSTLGLTLHTDPAYPTRVANSVTRDTCPDLTLTNHIQYADWVNTEETLGSDHCILNTTIRTHPLARPYGEAKLPDYPKFRQIYANSTPIEEQGYHAWSQQLVSTLRSTETQIKLSEATPAPRPPMAPAKTQSAAQNSHR
;
A
#
# COMPACT_ATOMS: atom_id res chain seq x y z
N MET A 1 27.52 -21.75 31.35
CA MET A 1 27.49 -20.35 30.88
C MET A 1 28.04 -20.30 29.45
N LEU A 2 27.23 -20.64 28.44
CA LEU A 2 27.67 -20.78 27.02
C LEU A 2 26.71 -20.10 26.00
N CYS A 3 25.77 -19.26 26.47
CA CYS A 3 24.70 -18.71 25.63
C CYS A 3 25.06 -17.42 24.85
N GLY A 4 26.32 -16.96 24.84
CA GLY A 4 26.69 -15.66 24.25
C GLY A 4 27.07 -15.68 22.75
N ARG A 5 27.70 -16.75 22.26
CA ARG A 5 28.40 -16.72 20.95
C ARG A 5 27.46 -16.77 19.73
N ALA A 6 26.29 -17.38 19.85
CA ALA A 6 25.34 -17.51 18.74
C ALA A 6 24.54 -16.22 18.51
N GLN A 7 24.21 -15.50 19.59
CA GLN A 7 23.45 -14.25 19.55
C GLN A 7 24.28 -13.14 18.90
N GLU A 8 25.58 -13.05 19.22
CA GLU A 8 26.50 -12.13 18.56
C GLU A 8 26.64 -12.37 17.05
N ARG A 9 26.61 -13.63 16.59
CA ARG A 9 26.73 -13.96 15.16
C ARG A 9 25.50 -13.52 14.37
N ARG A 10 24.30 -13.69 14.96
CA ARG A 10 23.04 -13.26 14.33
C ARG A 10 22.95 -11.73 14.27
N GLY A 11 23.29 -11.05 15.37
CA GLY A 11 23.29 -9.59 15.43
C GLY A 11 24.30 -8.96 14.46
N ARG A 12 25.52 -9.49 14.38
CA ARG A 12 26.54 -8.99 13.43
C ARG A 12 26.11 -9.15 11.98
N LYS A 13 25.62 -10.33 11.60
CA LYS A 13 25.11 -10.57 10.24
C LYS A 13 23.95 -9.64 9.89
N LEU A 14 23.06 -9.38 10.86
CA LEU A 14 21.94 -8.47 10.66
C LEU A 14 22.42 -7.03 10.46
N ALA A 15 23.39 -6.57 11.24
CA ALA A 15 23.98 -5.24 11.10
C ALA A 15 24.68 -5.06 9.74
N GLU A 16 25.42 -6.06 9.27
CA GLU A 16 26.02 -6.06 7.93
C GLU A 16 24.97 -5.96 6.82
N LEU A 17 23.86 -6.69 6.93
CA LEU A 17 22.75 -6.64 5.98
C LEU A 17 22.04 -5.29 6.00
N MET A 18 21.79 -4.72 7.18
CA MET A 18 21.18 -3.39 7.32
C MET A 18 22.04 -2.33 6.63
N SER A 19 23.36 -2.38 6.84
CA SER A 19 24.30 -1.46 6.19
C SER A 19 24.34 -1.65 4.67
N THR A 20 24.39 -2.90 4.20
CA THR A 20 24.43 -3.23 2.76
C THR A 20 23.17 -2.77 2.02
N LEU A 21 22.01 -2.85 2.68
CA LEU A 21 20.72 -2.46 2.12
C LEU A 21 20.38 -0.98 2.33
N GLY A 22 21.25 -0.20 2.99
CA GLY A 22 21.02 1.22 3.27
C GLY A 22 19.85 1.48 4.22
N LEU A 23 19.61 0.58 5.18
CA LEU A 23 18.53 0.72 6.16
C LEU A 23 18.97 1.56 7.35
N THR A 24 18.10 2.46 7.80
CA THR A 24 18.28 3.24 9.03
C THR A 24 17.53 2.57 10.18
N LEU A 25 18.26 2.24 11.25
CA LEU A 25 17.70 1.70 12.50
C LEU A 25 17.21 2.83 13.40
N HIS A 26 15.95 2.74 13.84
CA HIS A 26 15.32 3.73 14.72
C HIS A 26 15.17 3.29 16.17
N THR A 27 15.25 1.98 16.42
CA THR A 27 15.08 1.42 17.75
C THR A 27 16.21 1.86 18.68
N ASP A 28 15.84 2.46 19.82
CA ASP A 28 16.79 2.82 20.88
C ASP A 28 16.98 1.65 21.86
N PRO A 29 18.20 1.08 21.97
CA PRO A 29 18.48 -0.01 22.90
C PRO A 29 18.43 0.39 24.38
N ALA A 30 18.37 1.69 24.71
CA ALA A 30 18.17 2.15 26.08
C ALA A 30 16.77 1.85 26.61
N TYR A 31 15.79 1.67 25.72
CA TYR A 31 14.38 1.42 26.06
C TYR A 31 13.96 0.02 25.60
N PRO A 32 13.86 -0.97 26.50
CA PRO A 32 13.57 -2.34 26.10
C PRO A 32 12.19 -2.46 25.45
N THR A 33 12.13 -3.16 24.32
CA THR A 33 10.88 -3.47 23.61
C THR A 33 10.19 -4.71 24.16
N ARG A 34 10.90 -5.47 25.00
CA ARG A 34 10.37 -6.62 25.73
C ARG A 34 10.76 -6.53 27.20
N VAL A 35 9.74 -6.52 28.06
CA VAL A 35 9.90 -6.40 29.51
C VAL A 35 10.23 -7.76 30.12
N ALA A 36 11.21 -7.75 31.02
CA ALA A 36 11.61 -8.87 31.84
C ALA A 36 10.45 -9.47 32.63
N ASN A 37 10.59 -10.76 32.94
CA ASN A 37 9.85 -11.38 34.04
C ASN A 37 10.85 -11.85 35.12
N SER A 38 10.38 -12.53 36.16
CA SER A 38 11.25 -13.04 37.24
C SER A 38 12.37 -14.00 36.80
N VAL A 39 12.35 -14.45 35.53
CA VAL A 39 13.28 -15.43 34.96
C VAL A 39 14.15 -14.85 33.84
N THR A 40 13.69 -13.80 33.15
CA THR A 40 14.31 -13.25 31.94
C THR A 40 14.64 -11.77 32.12
N ARG A 41 15.71 -11.29 31.48
CA ARG A 41 16.09 -9.86 31.52
C ARG A 41 15.35 -9.07 30.45
N ASP A 42 15.33 -7.75 30.62
CA ASP A 42 14.83 -6.81 29.62
C ASP A 42 15.64 -6.96 28.34
N THR A 43 14.93 -7.03 27.21
CA THR A 43 15.57 -7.22 25.90
C THR A 43 14.92 -6.35 24.83
N CYS A 44 15.63 -6.18 23.72
CA CYS A 44 15.19 -5.40 22.57
C CYS A 44 15.18 -6.28 21.30
N PRO A 45 14.29 -7.29 21.20
CA PRO A 45 14.20 -8.14 20.02
C PRO A 45 13.53 -7.45 18.83
N ASP A 46 12.72 -6.41 19.06
CA ASP A 46 11.92 -5.77 18.03
C ASP A 46 12.68 -4.58 17.43
N LEU A 47 12.91 -4.62 16.12
CA LEU A 47 13.70 -3.60 15.43
C LEU A 47 12.85 -2.87 14.39
N THR A 48 12.89 -1.55 14.42
CA THR A 48 12.24 -0.69 13.43
C THR A 48 13.30 -0.14 12.48
N LEU A 49 13.12 -0.44 11.20
CA LEU A 49 14.02 -0.06 10.11
C LEU A 49 13.26 0.76 9.09
N THR A 50 13.92 1.77 8.51
CA THR A 50 13.40 2.53 7.38
C THR A 50 14.37 2.52 6.22
N ASN A 51 13.86 2.68 5.01
CA ASN A 51 14.65 2.70 3.79
C ASN A 51 14.38 3.99 3.03
N HIS A 52 15.37 4.87 2.91
CA HIS A 52 15.26 6.17 2.22
C HIS A 52 14.09 7.07 2.70
N ILE A 53 13.73 7.01 3.99
CA ILE A 53 12.72 7.88 4.60
C ILE A 53 13.44 8.93 5.44
N GLN A 54 13.20 10.22 5.16
CA GLN A 54 13.86 11.33 5.87
C GLN A 54 13.17 11.71 7.18
N TYR A 55 11.85 11.50 7.30
CA TYR A 55 11.04 11.96 8.42
C TYR A 55 10.26 10.80 9.05
N ALA A 56 10.99 9.97 9.80
CA ALA A 56 10.40 8.93 10.63
C ALA A 56 10.72 9.21 12.10
N ASP A 57 9.69 9.36 12.91
CA ASP A 57 9.77 9.50 14.36
C ASP A 57 9.42 8.14 14.98
N TRP A 58 10.27 7.61 15.86
CA TRP A 58 10.04 6.34 16.57
C TRP A 58 9.94 6.57 18.07
N VAL A 59 8.96 5.92 18.70
CA VAL A 59 8.73 5.99 20.14
C VAL A 59 8.30 4.62 20.66
N ASN A 60 8.95 4.15 21.72
CA ASN A 60 8.45 3.06 22.55
C ASN A 60 7.40 3.63 23.51
N THR A 61 6.16 3.12 23.47
CA THR A 61 5.09 3.66 24.33
C THR A 61 5.17 3.12 25.76
N GLU A 62 6.05 2.16 26.03
CA GLU A 62 6.19 1.45 27.31
C GLU A 62 4.90 0.75 27.79
N GLU A 63 3.90 0.66 26.93
CA GLU A 63 2.62 0.03 27.19
C GLU A 63 2.61 -1.38 26.61
N THR A 64 2.24 -2.38 27.41
CA THR A 64 2.28 -3.78 26.97
C THR A 64 0.91 -4.42 26.76
N LEU A 65 -0.17 -3.79 27.23
CA LEU A 65 -1.55 -4.32 27.20
C LEU A 65 -1.67 -5.79 27.69
N GLY A 66 -0.83 -6.19 28.64
CA GLY A 66 -0.81 -7.56 29.18
C GLY A 66 0.05 -8.56 28.40
N SER A 67 0.81 -8.11 27.40
CA SER A 67 1.89 -8.86 26.74
C SER A 67 3.23 -8.66 27.46
N ASP A 68 4.24 -9.45 27.10
CA ASP A 68 5.64 -9.22 27.48
C ASP A 68 6.37 -8.26 26.51
N HIS A 69 5.71 -7.82 25.43
CA HIS A 69 6.22 -6.82 24.48
C HIS A 69 5.57 -5.44 24.65
N CYS A 70 6.36 -4.39 24.48
CA CYS A 70 5.91 -3.00 24.44
C CYS A 70 5.37 -2.64 23.06
N ILE A 71 4.36 -1.78 23.03
CA ILE A 71 3.84 -1.21 21.80
C ILE A 71 4.84 -0.18 21.27
N LEU A 72 5.20 -0.33 20.00
CA LEU A 72 6.09 0.60 19.29
C LEU A 72 5.27 1.46 18.36
N ASN A 73 5.47 2.77 18.44
CA ASN A 73 4.84 3.74 17.55
C ASN A 73 5.89 4.30 16.60
N THR A 74 5.59 4.30 15.29
CA THR A 74 6.43 4.92 14.28
C THR A 74 5.58 5.85 13.44
N THR A 75 5.89 7.14 13.47
CA THR A 75 5.21 8.16 12.68
C THR A 75 6.06 8.50 11.47
N ILE A 76 5.54 8.26 10.27
CA ILE A 76 6.21 8.64 9.01
C ILE A 76 5.50 9.85 8.45
N ARG A 77 6.22 10.98 8.33
CA ARG A 77 5.67 12.19 7.72
C ARG A 77 5.81 12.10 6.22
N THR A 78 4.69 11.89 5.54
CA THR A 78 4.62 11.94 4.08
C THR A 78 4.21 13.34 3.65
N HIS A 79 4.60 13.74 2.44
CA HIS A 79 3.94 14.86 1.80
C HIS A 79 2.46 14.51 1.63
N PRO A 80 1.55 15.50 1.77
CA PRO A 80 0.15 15.29 1.44
C PRO A 80 0.11 14.64 0.06
N LEU A 81 -0.57 13.50 -0.05
CA LEU A 81 -0.88 12.93 -1.35
C LEU A 81 -1.81 13.93 -2.04
N ALA A 82 -1.23 14.92 -2.73
CA ALA A 82 -1.96 15.88 -3.52
C ALA A 82 -2.64 15.07 -4.61
N ARG A 83 -3.92 14.75 -4.40
CA ARG A 83 -4.73 14.19 -5.47
C ARG A 83 -4.82 15.29 -6.51
N PRO A 84 -4.35 15.08 -7.75
CA PRO A 84 -4.53 16.09 -8.78
C PRO A 84 -6.04 16.27 -8.94
N TYR A 85 -6.54 17.44 -8.52
CA TYR A 85 -7.90 17.87 -8.80
C TYR A 85 -7.95 18.26 -10.28
N GLY A 86 -8.16 17.25 -11.12
CA GLY A 86 -8.30 17.42 -12.57
C GLY A 86 -9.78 17.49 -12.98
N GLU A 87 -10.01 17.26 -14.27
CA GLU A 87 -11.35 17.05 -14.79
C GLU A 87 -11.60 15.54 -14.93
N ALA A 88 -12.72 15.07 -14.38
CA ALA A 88 -13.21 13.72 -14.62
C ALA A 88 -14.32 13.76 -15.66
N LYS A 89 -14.32 12.81 -16.58
CA LYS A 89 -15.43 12.58 -17.50
C LYS A 89 -16.37 11.54 -16.88
N LEU A 90 -17.60 11.93 -16.60
CA LEU A 90 -18.62 11.03 -16.08
C LEU A 90 -19.70 10.81 -17.13
N PRO A 91 -19.89 9.57 -17.61
CA PRO A 91 -21.00 9.24 -18.51
C PRO A 91 -22.34 9.36 -17.79
N ASP A 92 -23.29 10.10 -18.36
CA ASP A 92 -24.69 10.07 -17.97
C ASP A 92 -25.35 8.79 -18.50
N TYR A 93 -25.30 7.73 -17.70
CA TYR A 93 -25.86 6.42 -18.08
C TYR A 93 -27.37 6.46 -18.36
N PRO A 94 -28.22 7.17 -17.59
CA PRO A 94 -29.63 7.35 -17.93
C PRO A 94 -29.83 7.93 -19.34
N LYS A 95 -29.15 9.02 -19.66
CA LYS A 95 -29.24 9.66 -20.99
C LYS A 95 -28.69 8.76 -22.09
N PHE A 96 -27.57 8.09 -21.84
CA PHE A 96 -27.00 7.10 -22.75
C PHE A 96 -27.98 5.99 -23.07
N ARG A 97 -28.64 5.41 -22.05
CA ARG A 97 -29.61 4.31 -22.24
C ARG A 97 -30.84 4.74 -23.03
N GLN A 98 -31.32 5.97 -22.85
CA GLN A 98 -32.43 6.51 -23.64
C GLN A 98 -32.07 6.66 -25.12
N ILE A 99 -30.86 7.16 -25.41
CA ILE A 99 -30.38 7.30 -26.81
C ILE A 99 -30.15 5.93 -27.43
N TYR A 100 -29.53 5.02 -26.68
CA TYR A 100 -29.20 3.67 -27.14
C TYR A 100 -30.45 2.79 -27.35
N ALA A 101 -31.54 3.03 -26.61
CA ALA A 101 -32.80 2.30 -26.80
C ALA A 101 -33.40 2.48 -28.21
N ASN A 102 -33.06 3.57 -28.91
CA ASN A 102 -33.51 3.86 -30.27
C ASN A 102 -32.42 3.57 -31.33
N SER A 103 -31.33 2.87 -30.96
CA SER A 103 -30.24 2.55 -31.87
C SER A 103 -30.59 1.39 -32.81
N THR A 104 -30.00 1.41 -34.01
CA THR A 104 -30.18 0.36 -35.00
C THR A 104 -29.67 -0.99 -34.47
N PRO A 105 -30.43 -2.09 -34.64
CA PRO A 105 -30.01 -3.42 -34.19
C PRO A 105 -28.66 -3.84 -34.80
N ILE A 106 -27.89 -4.63 -34.03
CA ILE A 106 -26.53 -5.06 -34.43
C ILE A 106 -26.57 -5.86 -35.74
N GLU A 107 -27.66 -6.60 -35.97
CA GLU A 107 -27.89 -7.45 -37.12
C GLU A 107 -27.96 -6.65 -38.43
N GLU A 108 -28.39 -5.39 -38.38
CA GLU A 108 -28.58 -4.54 -39.56
C GLU A 108 -27.33 -3.68 -39.88
N GLN A 109 -26.57 -3.27 -38.86
CA GLN A 109 -25.41 -2.39 -39.04
C GLN A 109 -24.05 -3.09 -38.96
N GLY A 110 -23.99 -4.30 -38.41
CA GLY A 110 -22.76 -5.05 -38.20
C GLY A 110 -21.91 -4.57 -37.01
N TYR A 111 -21.05 -5.45 -36.50
CA TYR A 111 -20.29 -5.23 -35.26
C TYR A 111 -19.37 -4.00 -35.27
N HIS A 112 -18.73 -3.71 -36.41
CA HIS A 112 -17.79 -2.59 -36.49
C HIS A 112 -18.51 -1.24 -36.36
N ALA A 113 -19.57 -1.02 -37.15
CA ALA A 113 -20.36 0.20 -37.11
C ALA A 113 -21.04 0.37 -35.74
N TRP A 114 -21.59 -0.72 -35.20
CA TRP A 114 -22.16 -0.74 -33.85
C TRP A 114 -21.16 -0.30 -32.78
N SER A 115 -19.92 -0.82 -32.80
CA SER A 115 -18.90 -0.46 -31.81
C SER A 115 -18.52 1.02 -31.87
N GLN A 116 -18.42 1.59 -33.08
CA GLN A 116 -18.15 3.01 -33.29
C GLN A 116 -19.31 3.87 -32.79
N GLN A 117 -20.55 3.48 -33.11
CA GLN A 117 -21.75 4.15 -32.62
C GLN A 117 -21.78 4.14 -31.09
N LEU A 118 -21.59 2.99 -30.45
CA LEU A 118 -21.60 2.85 -29.00
C LEU A 118 -20.58 3.77 -28.31
N VAL A 119 -19.33 3.76 -28.77
CA VAL A 119 -18.27 4.62 -28.21
C VAL A 119 -18.57 6.10 -28.44
N SER A 120 -19.06 6.47 -29.63
CA SER A 120 -19.40 7.86 -29.94
C SER A 120 -20.59 8.36 -29.10
N THR A 121 -21.63 7.55 -28.93
CA THR A 121 -22.80 7.88 -28.11
C THR A 121 -22.40 8.02 -26.64
N LEU A 122 -21.58 7.11 -26.12
CA LEU A 122 -21.08 7.21 -24.75
C LEU A 122 -20.32 8.52 -24.53
N ARG A 123 -19.38 8.85 -25.42
CA ARG A 123 -18.64 10.13 -25.37
C ARG A 123 -19.53 11.36 -25.47
N SER A 124 -20.61 11.31 -26.26
CA SER A 124 -21.57 12.43 -26.39
C SER A 124 -22.40 12.67 -25.13
N THR A 125 -22.50 11.66 -24.26
CA THR A 125 -23.22 11.73 -22.98
C THR A 125 -22.31 11.95 -21.78
N GLU A 126 -20.99 12.10 -22.01
CA GLU A 126 -20.05 12.42 -20.95
C GLU A 126 -20.21 13.89 -20.52
N THR A 127 -20.29 14.08 -19.21
CA THR A 127 -20.23 15.41 -18.59
C THR A 127 -18.86 15.58 -17.95
N GLN A 128 -18.26 16.77 -18.11
CA GLN A 128 -17.02 17.12 -17.42
C GLN A 128 -17.35 17.61 -16.02
N ILE A 129 -16.79 16.94 -15.02
CA ILE A 129 -16.92 17.31 -13.62
C ILE A 129 -15.55 17.78 -13.14
N LYS A 130 -15.50 19.01 -12.64
CA LYS A 130 -14.31 19.52 -11.94
C LYS A 130 -14.20 18.79 -10.61
N LEU A 131 -13.10 18.07 -10.42
CA LEU A 131 -12.83 17.41 -9.15
C LEU A 131 -12.51 18.48 -8.10
N SER A 132 -13.14 18.37 -6.95
CA SER A 132 -12.89 19.26 -5.80
C SER A 132 -12.88 18.41 -4.52
N GLU A 133 -12.54 19.02 -3.39
CA GLU A 133 -12.58 18.34 -2.10
C GLU A 133 -13.99 17.81 -1.75
N ALA A 134 -15.04 18.51 -2.18
CA ALA A 134 -16.43 18.07 -2.05
C ALA A 134 -16.87 17.01 -3.09
N THR A 135 -16.08 16.81 -4.15
CA THR A 135 -16.37 15.84 -5.23
C THR A 135 -15.08 15.09 -5.59
N PRO A 136 -14.65 14.12 -4.76
CA PRO A 136 -13.42 13.38 -5.01
C PRO A 136 -13.56 12.51 -6.25
N ALA A 137 -12.43 12.22 -6.91
CA ALA A 137 -12.39 11.31 -8.05
C ALA A 137 -13.05 9.96 -7.69
N PRO A 138 -13.87 9.40 -8.59
CA PRO A 138 -14.34 8.02 -8.45
C PRO A 138 -13.15 7.10 -8.23
N ARG A 139 -13.17 6.31 -7.16
CA ARG A 139 -12.06 5.43 -6.80
C ARG A 139 -11.80 4.48 -7.98
N PRO A 140 -10.59 4.46 -8.58
CA PRO A 140 -10.29 3.46 -9.58
C PRO A 140 -10.45 2.06 -8.95
N PRO A 141 -10.95 1.05 -9.68
CA PRO A 141 -10.98 -0.31 -9.17
C PRO A 141 -9.55 -0.66 -8.76
N MET A 142 -9.38 -1.09 -7.50
CA MET A 142 -8.07 -1.50 -6.98
C MET A 142 -7.51 -2.52 -7.96
N ALA A 143 -6.33 -2.22 -8.52
CA ALA A 143 -5.63 -3.18 -9.37
C ALA A 143 -5.52 -4.50 -8.60
N PRO A 144 -5.88 -5.65 -9.20
CA PRO A 144 -5.72 -6.92 -8.52
C PRO A 144 -4.26 -7.07 -8.10
N ALA A 145 -4.06 -7.37 -6.82
CA ALA A 145 -2.74 -7.64 -6.27
C ALA A 145 -2.04 -8.63 -7.20
N LYS A 146 -0.85 -8.27 -7.68
CA LYS A 146 -0.03 -9.17 -8.48
C LYS A 146 0.36 -10.36 -7.61
N THR A 147 -0.41 -11.43 -7.66
CA THR A 147 -0.03 -12.73 -7.11
C THR A 147 1.18 -13.19 -7.90
N GLN A 148 2.37 -13.07 -7.31
CA GLN A 148 3.55 -13.73 -7.86
C GLN A 148 3.30 -15.23 -7.78
N SER A 149 2.92 -15.84 -8.90
CA SER A 149 2.93 -17.29 -9.06
C SER A 149 4.39 -17.73 -9.08
N ALA A 150 4.84 -18.34 -8.00
CA ALA A 150 6.08 -19.09 -7.98
C ALA A 150 5.89 -20.35 -8.83
N ALA A 151 6.21 -20.26 -10.11
CA ALA A 151 6.40 -21.42 -10.95
C ALA A 151 7.65 -22.16 -10.46
N GLN A 152 7.43 -23.27 -9.74
CA GLN A 152 8.46 -24.27 -9.50
C GLN A 152 8.77 -24.95 -10.83
N ASN A 153 9.92 -24.61 -11.40
CA ASN A 153 10.52 -25.38 -12.50
C ASN A 153 11.04 -26.70 -11.96
N SER A 154 10.35 -27.78 -12.33
CA SER A 154 10.95 -29.09 -12.51
C SER A 154 11.86 -29.04 -13.72
N HIS A 155 13.15 -29.37 -13.57
CA HIS A 155 13.91 -30.19 -14.53
C HIS A 155 15.31 -30.58 -14.03
N ARG A 156 15.52 -31.90 -14.05
CA ARG A 156 16.75 -32.70 -13.97
C ARG A 156 17.42 -32.92 -12.62
#